data_AF-A0A4D4LFG9-F1
#
_entry.id   AF-A0A4D4LFG9-F1
#
_cell.length_a   1.000
_cell.length_b   1.000
_cell.length_c   1.000
_cell.angle_alpha   90.00
_cell.angle_beta   90.00
_cell.angle_gamma   90.00
#
_symmetry.space_group_name_H-M   'P 1'
#
loop_
_entity.id
_entity.type
_entity.pdbx_description
1 polymer ?
#
loop_
_entity_poly.entity_id
_entity_poly.type
_entity_poly.pdbx_seq_one_letter_code
_entity_poly.pdbx_strand_id
1 'polypeptide(L)'
;METDTTPEGPAVTPRPDERIDRFASLDQERYQWFSLAGFEDAMDIDGLDRITQHRRGARYAEQQQIRTDWLNKSENRVMLDRFLLSEDFNDLLEDINQVCDLHRLNPYKLFQSREEIIDFIKSVPTRDVFSALRITRHRNKQKRWEQHDFADLLALSVAIPYCDVVVTEKQWCHITKQARLDKKYGTLMVHKLEDALSSLPT
;
A
#
# COMPACT_ATOMS: atom_id res chain seq x y z
N MET A 1 15.68 24.32 -3.50
CA MET A 1 15.65 23.14 -2.61
C MET A 1 17.06 22.60 -2.65
N GLU A 2 17.86 22.94 -1.64
CA GLU A 2 19.27 22.51 -1.56
C GLU A 2 19.33 21.01 -1.38
N THR A 3 19.81 20.31 -2.40
CA THR A 3 20.28 18.93 -2.31
C THR A 3 21.61 18.94 -1.57
N ASP A 4 21.74 18.09 -0.57
CA ASP A 4 22.99 17.81 0.14
C ASP A 4 24.13 17.56 -0.86
N THR A 5 25.14 18.43 -0.86
CA THR A 5 26.28 18.41 -1.80
C THR A 5 27.51 17.73 -1.21
N THR A 6 27.36 16.96 -0.13
CA THR A 6 28.50 16.25 0.45
C THR A 6 29.00 15.18 -0.53
N PRO A 7 30.27 15.20 -0.96
CA PRO A 7 30.78 14.17 -1.87
C PRO A 7 30.77 12.82 -1.15
N GLU A 8 29.97 11.88 -1.64
CA GLU A 8 30.15 10.46 -1.31
C GLU A 8 31.62 10.10 -1.64
N GLY A 9 32.25 9.34 -0.74
CA GLY A 9 33.67 8.97 -0.88
C GLY A 9 34.00 8.33 -2.24
N PRO A 10 35.29 8.17 -2.57
CA PRO A 10 35.67 7.62 -3.86
C PRO A 10 34.95 6.29 -4.13
N ALA A 11 34.30 6.19 -5.29
CA ALA A 11 33.59 5.00 -5.72
C ALA A 11 34.56 3.81 -5.71
N VAL A 12 34.41 2.93 -4.73
CA VAL A 12 35.13 1.67 -4.73
C VAL A 12 34.40 0.78 -5.73
N THR A 13 35.02 0.50 -6.87
CA THR A 13 34.55 -0.53 -7.79
C THR A 13 35.23 -1.84 -7.39
N PRO A 14 34.60 -2.72 -6.60
CA PRO A 14 35.13 -4.06 -6.43
C PRO A 14 35.10 -4.77 -7.78
N ARG A 15 36.19 -5.46 -8.10
CA ARG A 15 36.28 -6.24 -9.32
C ARG A 15 35.17 -7.30 -9.30
N PRO A 16 34.39 -7.48 -10.39
CA PRO A 16 33.26 -8.40 -10.43
C PRO A 16 33.61 -9.82 -9.93
N ASP A 17 34.84 -10.26 -10.22
CA ASP A 17 35.30 -11.62 -10.01
C ASP A 17 35.54 -11.95 -8.52
N GLU A 18 36.06 -11.00 -7.74
CA GLU A 18 36.38 -11.23 -6.31
C GLU A 18 35.13 -11.39 -5.43
N ARG A 19 33.99 -10.83 -5.85
CA ARG A 19 32.71 -10.95 -5.13
C ARG A 19 32.07 -12.33 -5.35
N ILE A 20 32.17 -12.85 -6.57
CA ILE A 20 31.61 -14.16 -6.94
C ILE A 20 32.40 -15.29 -6.24
N ASP A 21 33.73 -15.19 -6.20
CA ASP A 21 34.58 -16.18 -5.52
C ASP A 21 34.39 -16.15 -3.99
N ARG A 22 34.19 -14.97 -3.42
CA ARG A 22 33.84 -14.81 -2.00
C ARG A 22 32.45 -15.36 -1.69
N PHE A 23 31.52 -15.29 -2.65
CA PHE A 23 30.16 -15.85 -2.52
C PHE A 23 30.17 -17.38 -2.58
N ALA A 24 30.92 -17.95 -3.52
CA ALA A 24 31.08 -19.40 -3.67
C ALA A 24 31.77 -20.07 -2.47
N SER A 25 32.41 -19.28 -1.59
CA SER A 25 33.10 -19.76 -0.38
C SER A 25 32.31 -19.58 0.93
N LEU A 26 31.09 -19.03 0.89
CA LEU A 26 30.25 -18.91 2.09
C LEU A 26 29.64 -20.26 2.50
N ASP A 27 29.50 -20.47 3.81
CA ASP A 27 28.74 -21.61 4.34
C ASP A 27 27.23 -21.46 4.04
N GLN A 28 26.51 -22.59 4.10
CA GLN A 28 25.11 -22.68 3.67
C GLN A 28 24.17 -21.75 4.47
N GLU A 29 24.48 -21.51 5.74
CA GLU A 29 23.68 -20.63 6.61
C GLU A 29 23.87 -19.16 6.22
N ARG A 30 25.12 -18.71 6.00
CA ARG A 30 25.39 -17.35 5.51
C ARG A 30 24.83 -17.17 4.10
N TYR A 31 24.94 -18.18 3.24
CA TYR A 31 24.36 -18.14 1.89
C TYR A 31 22.85 -17.88 1.93
N GLN A 32 22.10 -18.54 2.84
CA GLN A 32 20.66 -18.33 2.98
C GLN A 32 20.33 -16.91 3.46
N TRP A 33 21.03 -16.41 4.46
CA TRP A 33 20.86 -15.03 4.92
C TRP A 33 21.21 -13.99 3.85
N PHE A 34 22.27 -14.23 3.07
CA PHE A 34 22.66 -13.36 1.95
C PHE A 34 21.67 -13.42 0.78
N SER A 35 21.08 -14.58 0.48
CA SER A 35 20.03 -14.71 -0.54
C SER A 35 18.74 -13.98 -0.15
N LEU A 36 18.47 -13.82 1.14
CA LEU A 36 17.32 -13.10 1.68
C LEU A 36 17.52 -11.58 1.68
N ALA A 37 18.74 -11.12 1.97
CA ALA A 37 19.07 -9.69 2.01
C ALA A 37 19.31 -9.08 0.62
N GLY A 38 19.72 -9.90 -0.36
CA GLY A 38 20.11 -9.44 -1.70
C GLY A 38 21.42 -8.64 -1.70
N PHE A 39 22.02 -8.49 -2.88
CA PHE A 39 23.06 -7.46 -3.09
C PHE A 39 22.36 -6.27 -3.74
N GLU A 40 22.56 -5.06 -3.20
CA GLU A 40 22.03 -3.82 -3.79
C GLU A 40 22.40 -3.72 -5.29
N ASP A 41 23.64 -4.09 -5.64
CA ASP A 41 24.14 -4.11 -7.02
C ASP A 41 23.73 -5.34 -7.84
N ALA A 42 23.66 -6.56 -7.27
CA ALA A 42 23.24 -7.76 -8.04
C ALA A 42 21.73 -7.74 -8.34
N MET A 43 21.03 -6.84 -7.66
CA MET A 43 19.69 -6.49 -7.99
C MET A 43 19.67 -5.46 -9.12
N ASP A 44 20.52 -4.43 -9.20
CA ASP A 44 20.44 -3.44 -10.30
C ASP A 44 20.49 -4.09 -11.72
N ILE A 45 19.31 -4.19 -12.36
CA ILE A 45 19.13 -4.80 -13.68
C ILE A 45 18.92 -3.63 -14.62
N ASP A 46 19.76 -3.53 -15.65
CA ASP A 46 19.68 -2.44 -16.62
C ASP A 46 18.27 -2.36 -17.24
N GLY A 47 17.66 -1.18 -17.18
CA GLY A 47 16.28 -0.93 -17.59
C GLY A 47 15.19 -1.29 -16.57
N LEU A 48 15.51 -1.90 -15.42
CA LEU A 48 14.56 -2.21 -14.34
C LEU A 48 14.66 -1.17 -13.21
N ASP A 49 13.78 -0.16 -13.22
CA ASP A 49 13.73 0.87 -12.17
C ASP A 49 13.28 0.28 -10.82
N ARG A 50 14.24 0.05 -9.92
CA ARG A 50 14.03 -0.47 -8.56
C ARG A 50 13.62 0.60 -7.54
N ILE A 51 13.74 1.88 -7.89
CA ILE A 51 13.30 3.02 -7.07
C ILE A 51 11.78 3.26 -7.26
N THR A 52 11.09 2.34 -7.93
CA THR A 52 9.69 2.44 -8.33
C THR A 52 8.74 2.71 -7.17
N GLN A 53 8.92 2.11 -6.00
CA GLN A 53 7.99 2.31 -4.88
C GLN A 53 8.11 3.70 -4.27
N HIS A 54 9.34 4.24 -4.14
CA HIS A 54 9.53 5.61 -3.71
C HIS A 54 8.91 6.60 -4.71
N ARG A 55 9.19 6.47 -6.01
CA ARG A 55 8.61 7.37 -7.03
C ARG A 55 7.09 7.26 -7.12
N ARG A 56 6.55 6.04 -7.09
CA ARG A 56 5.09 5.79 -7.09
C ARG A 56 4.43 6.35 -5.84
N GLY A 57 5.02 6.10 -4.67
CA GLY A 57 4.55 6.62 -3.39
C GLY A 57 4.56 8.15 -3.32
N ALA A 58 5.62 8.79 -3.82
CA ALA A 58 5.72 10.25 -3.86
C ALA A 58 4.65 10.87 -4.78
N ARG A 59 4.48 10.30 -5.99
CA ARG A 59 3.42 10.73 -6.92
C ARG A 59 2.03 10.51 -6.32
N TYR A 60 1.81 9.35 -5.68
CA TYR A 60 0.55 9.07 -5.01
C TYR A 60 0.28 10.09 -3.91
N ALA A 61 1.24 10.34 -3.02
CA ALA A 61 1.14 11.30 -1.92
C ALA A 61 0.83 12.71 -2.42
N GLU A 62 1.54 13.18 -3.45
CA GLU A 62 1.28 14.47 -4.10
C GLU A 62 -0.15 14.55 -4.62
N GLN A 63 -0.60 13.54 -5.39
CA GLN A 63 -1.95 13.53 -5.92
C GLN A 63 -3.00 13.46 -4.81
N GLN A 64 -2.77 12.72 -3.72
CA GLN A 64 -3.69 12.70 -2.57
C GLN A 64 -3.70 14.04 -1.83
N GLN A 65 -2.56 14.74 -1.76
CA GLN A 65 -2.49 16.07 -1.15
C GLN A 65 -3.25 17.10 -1.98
N ILE A 66 -3.10 17.11 -3.31
CA ILE A 66 -3.87 17.97 -4.22
C ILE A 66 -5.37 17.75 -4.02
N ARG A 67 -5.81 16.49 -3.92
CA ARG A 67 -7.21 16.14 -3.63
C ARG A 67 -7.64 16.70 -2.28
N THR A 68 -6.85 16.49 -1.23
CA THR A 68 -7.12 17.00 0.12
C THR A 68 -7.33 18.51 0.10
N ASP A 69 -6.48 19.24 -0.61
CA ASP A 69 -6.54 20.69 -0.74
C ASP A 69 -7.77 21.13 -1.55
N TRP A 70 -8.14 20.42 -2.61
CA TRP A 70 -9.36 20.67 -3.39
C TRP A 70 -10.63 20.42 -2.57
N LEU A 71 -10.69 19.32 -1.83
CA LEU A 71 -11.81 18.94 -0.95
C LEU A 71 -12.01 19.92 0.20
N ASN A 72 -10.93 20.55 0.67
CA ASN A 72 -10.95 21.52 1.77
C ASN A 72 -11.52 22.90 1.36
N LYS A 73 -11.67 23.20 0.07
CA LYS A 73 -12.17 24.50 -0.44
C LYS A 73 -13.71 24.67 -0.39
N SER A 74 -14.43 23.79 0.32
CA SER A 74 -15.85 23.90 0.73
C SER A 74 -16.83 24.19 -0.41
N GLU A 75 -17.25 23.18 -1.16
CA GLU A 75 -18.59 22.54 -1.04
C GLU A 75 -18.55 21.03 -1.34
N ASN A 76 -17.39 20.57 -1.82
CA ASN A 76 -17.16 19.22 -2.34
C ASN A 76 -16.95 18.17 -1.24
N ARG A 77 -16.97 18.57 0.03
CA ARG A 77 -16.71 17.67 1.17
C ARG A 77 -17.78 16.59 1.30
N VAL A 78 -19.02 16.92 0.96
CA VAL A 78 -20.13 15.96 0.91
C VAL A 78 -19.89 14.90 -0.19
N MET A 79 -19.06 15.22 -1.18
CA MET A 79 -18.69 14.34 -2.27
C MET A 79 -17.42 13.53 -2.02
N LEU A 80 -16.73 13.70 -0.88
CA LEU A 80 -15.46 13.03 -0.59
C LEU A 80 -15.55 11.52 -0.82
N ASP A 81 -16.44 10.85 -0.10
CA ASP A 81 -16.61 9.41 -0.17
C ASP A 81 -16.98 8.97 -1.59
N ARG A 82 -17.84 9.74 -2.27
CA ARG A 82 -18.29 9.45 -3.64
C ARG A 82 -17.16 9.56 -4.64
N PHE A 83 -16.37 10.61 -4.55
CA PHE A 83 -15.23 10.85 -5.43
C PHE A 83 -14.19 9.74 -5.26
N LEU A 84 -13.81 9.44 -4.01
CA LEU A 84 -12.82 8.40 -3.73
C LEU A 84 -13.32 7.02 -4.14
N LEU A 85 -14.57 6.66 -3.85
CA LEU A 85 -15.15 5.39 -4.29
C LEU A 85 -15.28 5.30 -5.82
N SER A 86 -15.53 6.41 -6.51
CA SER A 86 -15.58 6.41 -7.98
C SER A 86 -14.19 6.20 -8.60
N GLU A 87 -13.14 6.80 -8.05
CA GLU A 87 -11.77 6.48 -8.44
C GLU A 87 -11.48 5.01 -8.13
N ASP A 88 -11.87 4.56 -6.94
CA ASP A 88 -11.58 3.20 -6.53
C ASP A 88 -12.32 2.16 -7.41
N PHE A 89 -13.50 2.50 -7.92
CA PHE A 89 -14.20 1.71 -8.92
C PHE A 89 -13.53 1.75 -10.28
N ASN A 90 -13.09 2.94 -10.72
CA ASN A 90 -12.44 3.11 -12.02
C ASN A 90 -11.16 2.28 -12.15
N ASP A 91 -10.39 2.14 -11.06
CA ASP A 91 -9.20 1.27 -11.05
C ASP A 91 -9.56 -0.21 -11.29
N LEU A 92 -10.78 -0.63 -10.94
CA LEU A 92 -11.26 -2.01 -11.12
C LEU A 92 -11.93 -2.22 -12.49
N LEU A 93 -12.22 -1.16 -13.26
CA LEU A 93 -12.99 -1.27 -14.50
C LEU A 93 -12.29 -2.15 -15.54
N GLU A 94 -10.96 -2.10 -15.62
CA GLU A 94 -10.20 -2.94 -16.55
C GLU A 94 -10.42 -4.43 -16.24
N ASP A 95 -10.25 -4.83 -14.98
CA ASP A 95 -10.46 -6.19 -14.52
C ASP A 95 -11.93 -6.63 -14.67
N ILE A 96 -12.88 -5.76 -14.31
CA ILE A 96 -14.32 -6.02 -14.45
C ILE A 96 -14.68 -6.26 -15.92
N ASN A 97 -14.20 -5.40 -16.83
CA ASN A 97 -14.48 -5.53 -18.26
C ASN A 97 -13.87 -6.82 -18.82
N GLN A 98 -12.63 -7.14 -18.44
CA GLN A 98 -11.98 -8.38 -18.85
C GLN A 98 -12.77 -9.63 -18.41
N VAL A 99 -13.24 -9.65 -17.16
CA VAL A 99 -14.07 -10.75 -16.64
C VAL A 99 -15.42 -10.80 -17.37
N CYS A 100 -16.03 -9.65 -17.68
CA CYS A 100 -17.27 -9.62 -18.45
C CYS A 100 -17.11 -10.18 -19.85
N ASP A 101 -16.04 -9.81 -20.54
CA ASP A 101 -15.72 -10.32 -21.87
C ASP A 101 -15.53 -11.84 -21.84
N LEU A 102 -14.77 -12.33 -20.85
CA LEU A 102 -14.54 -13.77 -20.64
C LEU A 102 -15.86 -14.55 -20.45
N HIS A 103 -16.79 -13.98 -19.68
CA HIS A 103 -18.08 -14.59 -19.37
C HIS A 103 -19.23 -14.18 -20.30
N ARG A 104 -18.96 -13.37 -21.34
CA ARG A 104 -19.96 -12.82 -22.28
C ARG A 104 -21.10 -12.06 -21.58
N LEU A 105 -20.76 -11.33 -20.52
CA LEU A 105 -21.67 -10.46 -19.80
C LEU A 105 -21.63 -9.04 -20.41
N ASN A 106 -22.74 -8.32 -20.35
CA ASN A 106 -22.77 -6.92 -20.75
C ASN A 106 -22.37 -6.04 -19.55
N PRO A 107 -21.20 -5.37 -19.56
CA PRO A 107 -20.72 -4.60 -18.41
C PRO A 107 -21.66 -3.44 -18.04
N TYR A 108 -22.36 -2.85 -19.01
CA TYR A 108 -23.34 -1.77 -18.79
C TYR A 108 -24.60 -2.25 -18.07
N LYS A 109 -24.80 -3.56 -17.91
CA LYS A 109 -25.93 -4.15 -17.19
C LYS A 109 -25.60 -4.63 -15.78
N LEU A 110 -24.32 -4.63 -15.38
CA LEU A 110 -23.90 -5.13 -14.07
C LEU A 110 -24.44 -4.30 -12.91
N PHE A 111 -24.41 -2.98 -13.07
CA PHE A 111 -24.79 -2.03 -12.03
C PHE A 111 -25.86 -1.09 -12.58
N GLN A 112 -27.03 -1.07 -11.93
CA GLN A 112 -28.17 -0.22 -12.27
C GLN A 112 -28.30 0.99 -11.35
N SER A 113 -27.55 0.99 -10.24
CA SER A 113 -27.56 2.06 -9.26
C SER A 113 -26.17 2.32 -8.70
N ARG A 114 -25.99 3.49 -8.11
CA ARG A 114 -24.75 3.84 -7.39
C ARG A 114 -24.57 2.94 -6.18
N GLU A 115 -25.66 2.61 -5.52
CA GLU A 115 -25.69 1.78 -4.32
C GLU A 115 -25.13 0.38 -4.63
N GLU A 116 -25.49 -0.20 -5.78
CA GLU A 116 -24.90 -1.48 -6.25
C GLU A 116 -23.38 -1.40 -6.49
N ILE A 117 -22.87 -0.28 -7.01
CA ILE A 117 -21.41 -0.08 -7.16
C ILE A 117 -20.73 -0.05 -5.79
N ILE A 118 -21.32 0.66 -4.83
CA ILE A 118 -20.77 0.75 -3.48
C ILE A 118 -20.79 -0.62 -2.81
N ASP A 119 -21.89 -1.36 -2.95
CA ASP A 119 -22.01 -2.70 -2.36
C ASP A 119 -21.04 -3.68 -3.02
N PHE A 120 -20.81 -3.57 -4.33
CA PHE A 120 -19.78 -4.34 -5.03
C PHE A 120 -18.38 -4.07 -4.48
N ILE A 121 -17.97 -2.80 -4.36
CA ILE A 121 -16.67 -2.43 -3.76
C ILE A 121 -16.56 -3.03 -2.34
N LYS A 122 -17.61 -2.90 -1.54
CA LYS A 122 -17.64 -3.43 -0.16
C LYS A 122 -17.64 -4.95 -0.08
N SER A 123 -18.05 -5.63 -1.15
CA SER A 123 -18.07 -7.09 -1.23
C SER A 123 -16.69 -7.70 -1.48
N VAL A 124 -15.74 -6.92 -1.99
CA VAL A 124 -14.35 -7.32 -2.18
C VAL A 124 -13.55 -6.86 -0.94
N PRO A 125 -13.13 -7.77 -0.03
CA PRO A 125 -12.59 -7.38 1.28
C PRO A 125 -11.38 -6.45 1.19
N THR A 126 -10.47 -6.72 0.25
CA THR A 126 -9.28 -5.89 0.04
C THR A 126 -9.64 -4.49 -0.43
N ARG A 127 -10.64 -4.36 -1.32
CA ARG A 127 -11.08 -3.05 -1.81
C ARG A 127 -11.84 -2.28 -0.75
N ASP A 128 -12.72 -2.95 -0.01
CA ASP A 128 -13.45 -2.36 1.11
C ASP A 128 -12.49 -1.72 2.12
N VAL A 129 -11.47 -2.48 2.56
CA VAL A 129 -10.46 -1.98 3.50
C VAL A 129 -9.67 -0.83 2.90
N PHE A 130 -9.17 -0.97 1.67
CA PHE A 130 -8.41 0.09 0.99
C PHE A 130 -9.21 1.41 0.93
N SER A 131 -10.45 1.36 0.42
CA SER A 131 -11.33 2.52 0.30
C SER A 131 -11.65 3.13 1.65
N ALA A 132 -11.98 2.31 2.65
CA ALA A 132 -12.33 2.79 3.99
C ALA A 132 -11.14 3.45 4.71
N LEU A 133 -9.94 2.88 4.61
CA LEU A 133 -8.72 3.48 5.15
C LEU A 133 -8.40 4.81 4.45
N ARG A 134 -8.47 4.84 3.11
CA ARG A 134 -8.21 6.05 2.30
C ARG A 134 -9.20 7.17 2.63
N ILE A 135 -10.50 6.88 2.70
CA ILE A 135 -11.54 7.85 3.07
C ILE A 135 -11.31 8.39 4.49
N THR A 136 -11.02 7.50 5.44
CA THR A 136 -10.80 7.89 6.84
C THR A 136 -9.53 8.73 7.00
N ARG A 137 -8.47 8.39 6.25
CA ARG A 137 -7.24 9.18 6.18
C ARG A 137 -7.48 10.59 5.64
N HIS A 138 -8.25 10.74 4.56
CA HIS A 138 -8.63 12.05 4.01
C HIS A 138 -9.46 12.90 4.99
N ARG A 139 -10.23 12.27 5.88
CA ARG A 139 -10.98 12.99 6.92
C ARG A 139 -10.07 13.52 8.03
N ASN A 140 -8.91 12.91 8.25
CA ASN A 140 -7.93 13.37 9.24
C ASN A 140 -6.98 14.43 8.65
N LYS A 141 -7.31 15.71 8.90
CA LYS A 141 -6.63 16.88 8.30
C LYS A 141 -5.28 17.23 8.93
N GLN A 142 -4.92 16.62 10.06
CA GLN A 142 -3.75 17.04 10.83
C GLN A 142 -2.43 16.57 10.21
N LYS A 143 -2.47 15.56 9.33
CA LYS A 143 -1.28 14.98 8.71
C LYS A 143 -1.36 15.04 7.19
N ARG A 144 -0.27 15.50 6.55
CA ARG A 144 -0.09 15.44 5.11
C ARG A 144 0.10 14.02 4.63
N TRP A 145 -0.21 13.75 3.38
CA TRP A 145 0.10 12.46 2.76
C TRP A 145 1.61 12.29 2.59
N GLU A 146 2.11 11.12 2.92
CA GLU A 146 3.52 10.75 2.83
C GLU A 146 3.73 9.64 1.81
N GLN A 147 4.95 9.50 1.32
CA GLN A 147 5.32 8.53 0.30
C GLN A 147 4.99 7.08 0.72
N HIS A 148 5.19 6.75 1.99
CA HIS A 148 4.97 5.41 2.52
C HIS A 148 3.48 5.10 2.75
N ASP A 149 2.61 6.11 2.86
CA ASP A 149 1.17 5.91 3.08
C ASP A 149 0.55 5.00 1.98
N PHE A 150 1.09 5.04 0.75
CA PHE A 150 0.62 4.16 -0.33
C PHE A 150 0.95 2.69 -0.09
N ALA A 151 2.20 2.40 0.29
CA ALA A 151 2.65 1.04 0.57
C ALA A 151 1.89 0.46 1.77
N ASP A 152 1.67 1.28 2.81
CA ASP A 152 0.89 0.88 3.97
C ASP A 152 -0.56 0.58 3.61
N LEU A 153 -1.21 1.42 2.80
CA LEU A 153 -2.57 1.17 2.32
C LEU A 153 -2.67 -0.16 1.57
N LEU A 154 -1.72 -0.45 0.68
CA LEU A 154 -1.68 -1.72 -0.05
C LEU A 154 -1.49 -2.91 0.90
N ALA A 155 -0.52 -2.85 1.79
CA ALA A 155 -0.25 -3.93 2.73
C ALA A 155 -1.43 -4.19 3.68
N LEU A 156 -1.97 -3.13 4.28
CA LEU A 156 -3.10 -3.23 5.22
C LEU A 156 -4.39 -3.66 4.55
N SER A 157 -4.60 -3.30 3.28
CA SER A 157 -5.76 -3.75 2.51
C SER A 157 -5.84 -5.27 2.40
N VAL A 158 -4.70 -5.95 2.42
CA VAL A 158 -4.64 -7.42 2.38
C VAL A 158 -4.56 -8.01 3.79
N ALA A 159 -3.80 -7.39 4.69
CA ALA A 159 -3.59 -7.93 6.03
C ALA A 159 -4.86 -7.89 6.89
N ILE A 160 -5.61 -6.79 6.88
CA ILE A 160 -6.79 -6.61 7.74
C ILE A 160 -7.89 -7.66 7.45
N PRO A 161 -8.30 -7.95 6.21
CA PRO A 161 -9.39 -8.90 6.01
C PRO A 161 -9.01 -10.37 6.21
N TYR A 162 -7.72 -10.71 6.27
CA TYR A 162 -7.25 -12.10 6.22
C TYR A 162 -6.35 -12.54 7.39
N CYS A 163 -5.93 -11.62 8.26
CA CYS A 163 -5.13 -11.95 9.44
C CYS A 163 -5.94 -11.77 10.72
N ASP A 164 -5.69 -12.64 11.71
CA ASP A 164 -6.25 -12.49 13.06
C ASP A 164 -5.63 -11.31 13.82
N VAL A 165 -4.34 -11.05 13.59
CA VAL A 165 -3.57 -9.98 14.24
C VAL A 165 -2.75 -9.23 13.20
N VAL A 166 -2.80 -7.89 13.25
CA VAL A 166 -1.98 -7.01 12.40
C VAL A 166 -1.22 -6.03 13.29
N VAL A 167 0.10 -6.05 13.17
CA VAL A 167 1.01 -5.08 13.81
C VAL A 167 1.36 -4.00 12.79
N THR A 168 1.00 -2.75 13.07
CA THR A 168 1.29 -1.61 12.17
C THR A 168 1.50 -0.33 12.97
N GLU A 169 1.94 0.75 12.33
CA GLU A 169 2.14 2.01 13.02
C GLU A 169 0.87 2.53 13.74
N LYS A 170 1.10 3.31 14.80
CA LYS A 170 0.04 3.83 15.67
C LYS A 170 -1.05 4.58 14.90
N GLN A 171 -0.67 5.29 13.84
CA GLN A 171 -1.58 6.04 12.99
C GLN A 171 -2.56 5.10 12.27
N TRP A 172 -2.08 4.07 11.56
CA TRP A 172 -2.95 3.12 10.88
C TRP A 172 -3.80 2.29 11.85
N CYS A 173 -3.29 1.97 13.04
CA CYS A 173 -4.13 1.38 14.10
C CYS A 173 -5.32 2.28 14.45
N HIS A 174 -5.10 3.59 14.61
CA HIS A 174 -6.15 4.54 14.94
C HIS A 174 -7.17 4.69 13.79
N ILE A 175 -6.68 4.85 12.55
CA ILE A 175 -7.52 4.99 11.36
C ILE A 175 -8.38 3.74 11.15
N THR A 176 -7.80 2.55 11.30
CA THR A 176 -8.52 1.27 11.15
C THR A 176 -9.67 1.14 12.16
N LYS A 177 -9.41 1.50 13.43
CA LYS A 177 -10.44 1.51 14.49
C LYS A 177 -11.51 2.57 14.26
N GLN A 178 -11.13 3.75 13.75
CA GLN A 178 -12.08 4.80 13.39
C GLN A 178 -13.00 4.37 12.24
N ALA A 179 -12.46 3.63 11.27
CA ALA A 179 -13.20 3.02 10.17
C ALA A 179 -14.01 1.77 10.59
N ARG A 180 -13.83 1.28 11.82
CA ARG A 180 -14.44 0.05 12.38
C ARG A 180 -14.08 -1.23 11.60
N LEU A 181 -12.95 -1.23 10.91
CA LEU A 181 -12.50 -2.37 10.11
C LEU A 181 -11.98 -3.51 10.99
N ASP A 182 -11.38 -3.18 12.14
CA ASP A 182 -10.99 -4.12 13.19
C ASP A 182 -12.19 -5.00 13.63
N LYS A 183 -13.34 -4.36 13.86
CA LYS A 183 -14.56 -5.06 14.25
C LYS A 183 -15.23 -5.79 13.09
N LYS A 184 -15.20 -5.18 11.89
CA LYS A 184 -15.83 -5.76 10.70
C LYS A 184 -15.18 -7.09 10.31
N TYR A 185 -13.85 -7.16 10.36
CA TYR A 185 -13.08 -8.33 9.94
C TYR A 185 -12.62 -9.22 11.11
N GLY A 186 -12.83 -8.79 12.36
CA GLY A 186 -12.44 -9.57 13.54
C GLY A 186 -10.93 -9.55 13.80
N THR A 187 -10.23 -8.54 13.30
CA THR A 187 -8.76 -8.44 13.34
C THR A 187 -8.28 -7.57 14.48
N LEU A 188 -7.39 -8.14 15.29
CA LEU A 188 -6.72 -7.42 16.35
C LEU A 188 -5.65 -6.46 15.79
N MET A 189 -5.93 -5.17 15.89
CA MET A 189 -5.00 -4.11 15.49
C MET A 189 -4.14 -3.62 16.67
N VAL A 190 -2.82 -3.84 16.57
CA VAL A 190 -1.84 -3.41 17.57
C VAL A 190 -0.66 -2.68 16.93
N HIS A 191 0.02 -1.85 17.72
CA HIS A 191 1.14 -1.01 17.27
C HIS A 191 2.50 -1.39 17.87
N LYS A 192 2.49 -2.42 18.70
CA LYS A 192 3.66 -2.97 19.39
C LYS A 192 3.60 -4.47 19.26
N LEU A 193 4.74 -5.08 19.00
CA LEU A 193 4.82 -6.51 18.80
C LEU A 193 4.48 -7.27 20.09
N GLU A 194 4.82 -6.71 21.25
CA GLU A 194 4.55 -7.30 22.57
C GLU A 194 3.04 -7.44 22.84
N ASP A 195 2.24 -6.47 22.36
CA ASP A 195 0.79 -6.52 22.47
C ASP A 195 0.20 -7.66 21.63
N ALA A 196 0.80 -7.97 20.47
CA ALA A 196 0.40 -9.10 19.62
C ALA A 196 0.70 -10.44 20.30
N LEU A 197 1.92 -10.60 20.83
CA LEU A 197 2.35 -11.84 21.49
C LEU A 197 1.46 -12.19 22.70
N SER A 198 1.01 -11.17 23.43
CA SER A 198 0.13 -11.34 24.59
C SER A 198 -1.28 -11.82 24.24
N SER A 199 -1.67 -11.74 22.96
CA SER A 199 -3.01 -12.09 22.47
C SER A 199 -3.12 -13.49 21.86
N LEU A 200 -1.98 -14.13 21.57
CA LEU A 200 -1.96 -15.46 20.96
C LEU A 200 -2.17 -16.53 22.04
N PRO A 201 -3.02 -17.55 21.81
CA PRO A 201 -3.15 -18.67 22.72
C PRO A 201 -1.81 -19.42 22.83
N THR A 202 -1.45 -19.76 24.06
CA THR A 202 -0.19 -20.45 24.42
C THR A 202 -0.24 -21.94 24.10
#